data_AF-A0A938SC63-F1
#
_entry.id   AF-A0A938SC63-F1
#
_cell.length_a   1.000
_cell.length_b   1.000
_cell.length_c   1.000
_cell.angle_alpha   90.00
_cell.angle_beta   90.00
_cell.angle_gamma   90.00
#
_symmetry.space_group_name_H-M   'P 1'
#
loop_
_entity.id
_entity.type
_entity.pdbx_description
1 polymer ?
#
loop_
_entity_poly.entity_id
_entity_poly.type
_entity_poly.pdbx_seq_one_letter_code
_entity_poly.pdbx_strand_id
1 'polypeptide(L)'
;MKKTRTASSQPIPSDDLRPEYRFDYRKSRPNRFAGRIDKNRVVVLLDPDISEVFSTPEAVNRVLRALISAMPRKARAKAVH
;
A
#
# COMPACT_ATOMS: atom_id res chain seq x y z
N MET A 1 -27.80 0.18 50.23
CA MET A 1 -27.90 0.19 48.75
C MET A 1 -26.88 1.18 48.21
N LYS A 2 -25.88 0.71 47.44
CA LYS A 2 -24.79 1.56 46.94
C LYS A 2 -25.29 2.37 45.74
N LYS A 3 -25.33 3.70 45.85
CA LYS A 3 -25.67 4.61 44.75
C LYS A 3 -24.60 4.52 43.66
N THR A 4 -25.01 4.15 42.46
CA THR A 4 -24.17 4.17 41.25
C THR A 4 -23.84 5.61 40.90
N ARG A 5 -22.54 5.91 40.75
CA ARG A 5 -22.07 7.22 40.27
C ARG A 5 -22.48 7.37 38.81
N THR A 6 -23.23 8.42 38.52
CA THR A 6 -23.60 8.86 37.17
C THR A 6 -22.33 8.97 36.33
N ALA A 7 -22.25 8.21 35.24
CA ALA A 7 -21.19 8.35 34.26
C ALA A 7 -21.30 9.76 33.66
N SER A 8 -20.36 10.63 34.02
CA SER A 8 -20.19 11.92 33.38
C SER A 8 -19.98 11.68 31.89
N SER A 9 -20.87 12.20 31.06
CA SER A 9 -20.59 12.42 29.64
C SER A 9 -19.49 13.47 29.58
N GLN A 10 -18.23 13.01 29.63
CA GLN A 10 -17.12 13.86 29.24
C GLN A 10 -17.23 14.02 27.72
N PRO A 11 -17.26 15.26 27.20
CA PRO A 11 -17.18 15.46 25.76
C PRO A 11 -15.89 14.82 25.29
N ILE A 12 -15.99 13.93 24.30
CA ILE A 12 -14.84 13.38 23.60
C ILE A 12 -14.04 14.60 23.12
N PRO A 13 -12.77 14.77 23.54
CA PRO A 13 -11.96 15.87 23.05
C PRO A 13 -12.00 15.80 21.53
N SER A 14 -12.30 16.93 20.89
CA SER A 14 -12.22 17.04 19.43
C SER A 14 -10.90 16.41 18.99
N ASP A 15 -10.97 15.37 18.16
CA ASP A 15 -9.82 14.73 17.50
C ASP A 15 -9.27 15.66 16.41
N ASP A 16 -9.15 16.94 16.76
CA ASP A 16 -8.75 18.02 15.89
C ASP A 16 -7.23 18.10 15.92
N LEU A 17 -6.65 18.06 14.73
CA LEU A 17 -5.23 18.27 14.54
C LEU A 17 -4.83 19.64 15.12
N ARG A 18 -3.65 19.67 15.76
CA ARG A 18 -3.12 20.91 16.33
C ARG A 18 -2.95 21.98 15.24
N PRO A 19 -3.01 23.28 15.58
CA PRO A 19 -2.92 24.36 14.61
C PRO A 19 -1.68 24.29 13.70
N GLU A 20 -0.56 23.71 14.17
CA GLU A 20 0.69 23.56 13.41
C GLU A 20 0.58 22.57 12.25
N TYR A 21 -0.41 21.68 12.27
CA TYR A 21 -0.68 20.71 11.19
C TYR A 21 -1.59 21.28 10.09
N ARG A 22 -1.94 22.58 10.14
CA ARG A 22 -2.67 23.27 9.07
C ARG A 22 -1.70 23.70 7.97
N PHE A 23 -1.34 22.77 7.09
CA PHE A 23 -0.43 23.04 5.98
C PHE A 23 -1.12 23.78 4.82
N ASP A 24 -0.51 24.86 4.31
CA ASP A 24 -0.92 25.51 3.06
C ASP A 24 -0.28 24.80 1.87
N TYR A 25 -1.01 23.85 1.28
CA TYR A 25 -0.51 23.03 0.17
C TYR A 25 -0.17 23.81 -1.09
N ARG A 26 -0.65 25.06 -1.24
CA ARG A 26 -0.27 25.94 -2.37
C ARG A 26 1.20 26.36 -2.29
N LYS A 27 1.79 26.33 -1.09
CA LYS A 27 3.22 26.60 -0.86
C LYS A 27 4.07 25.33 -0.89
N SER A 28 3.47 24.16 -1.07
CA SER A 28 4.20 22.90 -1.09
C SER A 28 5.11 22.80 -2.31
N ARG A 29 6.30 22.24 -2.11
CA ARG A 29 7.21 21.92 -3.21
C ARG A 29 6.82 20.58 -3.83
N PRO A 30 7.01 20.39 -5.15
CA PRO A 30 6.84 19.08 -5.78
C PRO A 30 7.66 18.02 -5.05
N ASN A 31 7.07 16.84 -4.87
CA ASN A 31 7.73 15.73 -4.18
C ASN A 31 8.99 15.30 -4.94
N ARG A 32 10.17 15.45 -4.32
CA ARG A 32 11.49 15.06 -4.86
C ARG A 32 11.62 13.57 -5.22
N PHE A 33 10.68 12.75 -4.79
CA PHE A 33 10.61 11.32 -5.07
C PHE A 33 9.58 10.97 -6.16
N ALA A 34 8.68 11.89 -6.53
CA ALA A 34 7.61 11.62 -7.50
C ALA A 34 8.11 11.22 -8.88
N GLY A 35 9.32 11.66 -9.28
CA GLY A 35 9.95 11.28 -10.54
C GLY A 35 10.89 10.07 -10.45
N ARG A 36 11.10 9.49 -9.26
CA ARG A 36 12.05 8.38 -9.08
C ARG A 36 11.47 7.02 -9.47
N ILE A 37 10.16 6.93 -9.54
CA ILE A 37 9.43 5.74 -9.97
C ILE A 37 8.94 6.03 -11.38
N ASP A 38 9.36 5.21 -12.34
CA ASP A 38 8.83 5.26 -13.70
C ASP A 38 7.30 5.13 -13.64
N LYS A 39 6.58 5.94 -14.42
CA LYS A 39 5.10 5.91 -14.46
C LYS A 39 4.56 4.52 -14.80
N ASN A 40 5.36 3.69 -15.47
CA ASN A 40 5.02 2.31 -15.85
C ASN A 40 5.46 1.27 -14.81
N ARG A 41 5.99 1.68 -13.66
CA ARG A 41 6.46 0.76 -12.62
C ARG A 41 5.39 0.56 -11.55
N VAL A 42 4.93 -0.68 -11.42
CA VAL A 42 4.06 -1.11 -10.33
C VAL A 42 4.92 -1.54 -9.14
N VAL A 43 4.60 -1.01 -7.95
CA VAL A 43 5.19 -1.46 -6.68
C VAL A 43 4.22 -2.44 -6.04
N VAL A 44 4.71 -3.62 -5.68
CA VAL A 44 3.93 -4.69 -5.05
C VAL A 44 4.54 -4.94 -3.68
N LEU A 45 3.68 -4.98 -2.66
CA LEU A 45 4.06 -5.42 -1.33
C LEU A 45 4.02 -6.95 -1.28
N LEU A 46 5.06 -7.57 -0.75
CA LEU A 46 5.08 -9.01 -0.49
C LEU A 46 4.52 -9.27 0.91
N ASP A 47 3.81 -10.39 1.05
CA ASP A 47 3.40 -10.87 2.36
C ASP A 47 4.63 -11.29 3.19
N PRO A 48 4.55 -11.24 4.54
CA PRO A 48 5.69 -11.50 5.40
C PRO A 48 6.37 -12.84 5.15
N ASP A 49 5.58 -13.91 5.03
CA ASP A 49 6.04 -15.28 4.76
C ASP A 49 6.79 -15.39 3.42
N ILE A 50 6.36 -14.66 2.40
CA ILE A 50 7.04 -14.62 1.10
C ILE A 50 8.37 -13.84 1.22
N SER A 51 8.38 -12.74 1.98
CA SER A 51 9.56 -11.89 2.16
C SER A 51 10.67 -12.56 2.99
N GLU A 52 10.32 -13.49 3.88
CA GLU A 52 11.27 -14.33 4.61
C GLU A 52 12.08 -15.23 3.67
N VAL A 53 11.45 -15.73 2.60
CA VAL A 53 12.08 -16.60 1.61
C VAL A 53 12.81 -15.80 0.54
N PHE A 54 12.21 -14.69 0.10
CA PHE A 54 12.75 -13.86 -0.99
C PHE A 54 13.11 -12.45 -0.50
N SER A 55 14.39 -12.23 -0.21
CA SER A 55 14.87 -10.93 0.28
C SER A 55 15.18 -9.90 -0.82
N THR A 56 15.13 -10.28 -2.11
CA THR A 56 15.43 -9.37 -3.23
C THR A 56 14.39 -9.46 -4.35
N PRO A 57 14.09 -8.33 -5.03
CA PRO A 57 13.17 -8.34 -6.16
C PRO A 57 13.69 -9.18 -7.34
N GLU A 58 15.01 -9.31 -7.50
CA GLU A 58 15.62 -10.16 -8.53
C GLU A 58 15.27 -11.64 -8.32
N ALA A 59 15.32 -12.12 -7.07
CA ALA A 59 15.02 -13.50 -6.73
C ALA A 59 13.55 -13.83 -7.02
N VAL A 60 12.61 -12.97 -6.59
CA VAL A 60 11.17 -13.11 -6.86
C VAL A 60 10.92 -13.14 -8.37
N ASN A 61 11.44 -12.15 -9.10
CA ASN A 61 11.20 -12.03 -10.53
C ASN A 61 11.75 -13.22 -11.32
N ARG A 62 12.89 -13.79 -10.89
CA ARG A 62 13.46 -14.98 -11.54
C ARG A 62 12.52 -16.18 -11.44
N VAL A 63 11.96 -16.44 -10.25
CA VAL A 63 11.04 -17.56 -10.03
C VAL A 63 9.74 -17.35 -10.79
N LEU A 64 9.13 -16.16 -10.72
CA LEU A 64 7.90 -15.86 -11.44
C LEU A 64 8.06 -16.01 -12.95
N ARG A 65 9.20 -15.57 -13.52
CA ARG A 65 9.50 -15.75 -14.96
C ARG A 65 9.68 -17.22 -15.33
N ALA A 66 10.32 -18.01 -14.48
CA ALA A 66 10.47 -19.44 -14.69
C ALA A 66 9.10 -20.14 -14.71
N LEU A 67 8.22 -19.79 -13.76
CA LEU A 67 6.84 -20.29 -13.72
C LEU A 67 6.06 -19.89 -14.98
N ILE A 68 6.12 -18.62 -15.39
CA ILE A 68 5.46 -18.15 -16.62
C ILE A 68 5.98 -18.91 -17.85
N SER A 69 7.28 -19.21 -17.91
CA SER A 69 7.89 -19.94 -19.01
C SER A 69 7.50 -21.42 -19.03
N ALA A 70 7.33 -22.03 -17.86
CA ALA A 70 6.96 -23.43 -17.69
C ALA A 70 5.45 -23.67 -17.88
N MET A 71 4.62 -22.65 -17.68
CA MET A 71 3.18 -22.77 -17.89
C MET A 71 2.85 -22.93 -19.37
N PRO A 72 1.93 -23.85 -19.72
CA PRO A 72 1.47 -23.98 -21.10
C PRO A 72 0.87 -22.65 -21.53
N ARG A 73 1.38 -22.11 -22.64
CA ARG A 73 0.80 -20.89 -23.22
C ARG A 73 -0.66 -21.18 -23.50
N LYS A 74 -1.56 -20.50 -22.78
CA LYS A 74 -2.99 -20.48 -23.14
C LYS A 74 -3.01 -20.10 -24.62
N ALA A 75 -3.37 -21.04 -25.48
CA ALA A 75 -3.58 -20.74 -26.89
C ALA A 75 -4.53 -19.56 -26.89
N ARG A 76 -4.10 -18.42 -27.46
CA ARG A 76 -5.01 -17.30 -27.70
C ARG A 76 -6.22 -17.91 -28.35
N ALA A 77 -7.37 -17.90 -27.65
CA ALA A 77 -8.63 -18.27 -28.27
C ALA A 77 -8.69 -17.41 -29.53
N LYS A 78 -8.62 -18.05 -30.70
CA LYS A 78 -8.81 -17.35 -31.96
C LYS A 78 -10.14 -16.62 -31.80
N ALA A 79 -10.10 -15.29 -31.88
CA ALA A 79 -11.30 -14.53 -32.14
C ALA A 79 -11.84 -15.08 -33.47
N VAL A 80 -12.87 -15.92 -33.37
CA VAL A 80 -13.64 -16.40 -34.50
C VAL A 80 -14.58 -15.25 -34.87
N HIS A 81 -14.48 -14.88 -36.15
CA HIS A 81 -15.28 -13.96 -36.97
C HIS A 81 -16.40 -13.15 -36.31
#